data_AF-A0A958PNW2-F1
#
_entry.id   AF-A0A958PNW2-F1
#
_cell.length_a   1.000
_cell.length_b   1.000
_cell.length_c   1.000
_cell.angle_alpha   90.00
_cell.angle_beta   90.00
_cell.angle_gamma   90.00
#
_symmetry.space_group_name_H-M   'P 1'
#
loop_
_entity.id
_entity.type
_entity.pdbx_description
1 polymer ?
#
loop_
_entity_poly.entity_id
_entity_poly.type
_entity_poly.pdbx_seq_one_letter_code
_entity_poly.pdbx_strand_id
1 'polypeptide(L)'
;MYHAYELAFVGFSNSGKTTLISKLIRHFSCSKKIGYLKAHAHTFEMDKPGKDTHIMTENGAVAVSISSMKKSAWIQQEPERFHQQRQKFLDCDWVFVEGEKGGKIPKVVVLDPEMKIMSLIERGEITDVFAYVGESRQSPLENHLLYFHRDDIEKLSSFVDSFFKVQAQKTPLYGLVLTGGQSSRMGQDKALMNYHGVQQAEYLYKLLEVAMEKTFLSSRKDQWQGESLENLPQIFDQLLGFGPMGGMLSAMTAYPEAAWFVVACDLPVVDQTLIKDILDQRDPYKIATAYRSQYCDFPEPLFAIYEPKSSQRLFEYMGLGYRCPRKVLINSEVKLIDQPFLSALDNANDPEESQRIQTLIQGGDLYGK
;
A
#
# COMPACT_ATOMS: atom_id res chain seq x y z
N MET A 1 3.27 -12.53 9.86
CA MET A 1 2.88 -11.17 9.48
C MET A 1 1.95 -11.28 8.29
N TYR A 2 0.68 -10.92 8.46
CA TYR A 2 -0.41 -11.05 7.49
C TYR A 2 -0.63 -9.76 6.70
N HIS A 3 -0.33 -8.62 7.31
CA HIS A 3 -0.45 -7.31 6.71
C HIS A 3 0.62 -6.36 7.29
N ALA A 4 0.95 -5.27 6.59
CA ALA A 4 1.92 -4.29 7.09
C ALA A 4 1.39 -3.57 8.34
N TYR A 5 0.09 -3.27 8.35
CA TYR A 5 -0.61 -2.66 9.48
C TYR A 5 -1.48 -3.71 10.16
N GLU A 6 -0.94 -4.36 11.18
CA GLU A 6 -1.64 -5.38 11.96
C GLU A 6 -1.43 -5.21 13.46
N LEU A 7 -2.47 -5.53 14.23
CA LEU A 7 -2.46 -5.47 15.68
C LEU A 7 -3.15 -6.71 16.26
N ALA A 8 -2.43 -7.43 17.10
CA ALA A 8 -2.94 -8.63 17.75
C ALA A 8 -3.59 -8.30 19.11
N PHE A 9 -4.68 -8.98 19.40
CA PHE A 9 -5.37 -8.93 20.68
C PHE A 9 -5.23 -10.30 21.34
N VAL A 10 -4.41 -10.36 22.39
CA VAL A 10 -4.03 -11.61 23.07
C VAL A 10 -4.64 -11.68 24.46
N GLY A 11 -5.00 -12.88 24.90
CA GLY A 11 -5.80 -13.09 26.10
C GLY A 11 -6.19 -14.55 26.24
N PHE A 12 -6.42 -15.04 27.45
CA PHE A 12 -7.01 -16.36 27.64
C PHE A 12 -8.46 -16.44 27.13
N SER A 13 -8.98 -17.65 26.96
CA SER A 13 -10.38 -17.85 26.61
C SER A 13 -11.28 -17.13 27.61
N ASN A 14 -12.39 -16.57 27.13
CA ASN A 14 -13.36 -15.78 27.92
C ASN A 14 -12.85 -14.45 28.50
N SER A 15 -11.65 -13.95 28.13
CA SER A 15 -11.20 -12.61 28.57
C SER A 15 -11.90 -11.42 27.89
N GLY A 16 -12.83 -11.67 26.95
CA GLY A 16 -13.57 -10.61 26.26
C GLY A 16 -12.95 -10.09 24.95
N LYS A 17 -11.87 -10.72 24.44
CA LYS A 17 -11.20 -10.34 23.18
C LYS A 17 -12.18 -10.11 22.02
N THR A 18 -13.02 -11.09 21.70
CA THR A 18 -13.93 -11.01 20.55
C THR A 18 -14.92 -9.85 20.71
N THR A 19 -15.37 -9.58 21.94
CA THR A 19 -16.26 -8.45 22.23
C THR A 19 -15.55 -7.11 22.01
N LEU A 20 -14.30 -7.00 22.49
CA LEU A 20 -13.48 -5.81 22.32
C LEU A 20 -13.19 -5.54 20.83
N ILE A 21 -12.71 -6.54 20.11
CA ILE A 21 -12.40 -6.45 18.68
C ILE A 21 -13.66 -6.08 17.89
N SER A 22 -14.82 -6.69 18.21
CA SER A 22 -16.09 -6.36 17.57
C SER A 22 -16.46 -4.88 17.72
N LYS A 23 -16.31 -4.32 18.94
CA LYS A 23 -16.54 -2.89 19.20
C LYS A 23 -15.58 -2.00 18.41
N LEU A 24 -14.30 -2.36 18.31
CA LEU A 24 -13.30 -1.62 17.52
C LEU A 24 -13.58 -1.69 16.02
N ILE A 25 -13.90 -2.87 15.48
CA ILE A 25 -14.26 -3.02 14.07
C ILE A 25 -15.47 -2.15 13.74
N ARG A 26 -16.49 -2.16 14.60
CA ARG A 26 -17.68 -1.31 14.42
C ARG A 26 -17.35 0.18 14.45
N HIS A 27 -16.39 0.59 15.27
CA HIS A 27 -15.95 1.99 15.34
C HIS A 27 -15.23 2.43 14.06
N PHE A 28 -14.37 1.59 13.47
CA PHE A 28 -13.55 1.97 12.33
C PHE A 28 -14.15 1.66 10.95
N SER A 29 -15.15 0.77 10.86
CA SER A 29 -15.68 0.29 9.58
C SER A 29 -16.35 1.37 8.71
N CYS A 30 -16.69 2.52 9.28
CA CYS A 30 -17.21 3.66 8.52
C CYS A 30 -16.13 4.40 7.71
N SER A 31 -14.86 4.28 8.09
CA SER A 31 -13.75 5.03 7.48
C SER A 31 -12.59 4.16 6.99
N LYS A 32 -12.53 2.90 7.44
CA LYS A 32 -11.43 1.98 7.15
C LYS A 32 -11.95 0.59 6.77
N LYS A 33 -11.25 -0.08 5.87
CA LYS A 33 -11.43 -1.51 5.57
C LYS A 33 -10.64 -2.33 6.59
N ILE A 34 -11.33 -2.95 7.54
CA ILE A 34 -10.70 -3.73 8.61
C ILE A 34 -10.77 -5.22 8.29
N GLY A 35 -9.61 -5.86 8.18
CA GLY A 35 -9.48 -7.31 8.15
C GLY A 35 -9.55 -7.89 9.57
N TYR A 36 -10.13 -9.08 9.70
CA TYR A 36 -10.16 -9.82 10.95
C TYR A 36 -9.65 -11.24 10.73
N LEU A 37 -8.70 -11.65 11.56
CA LEU A 37 -8.16 -13.00 11.56
C LEU A 37 -8.28 -13.60 12.96
N LYS A 38 -8.88 -14.79 13.05
CA LYS A 38 -8.86 -15.60 14.27
C LYS A 38 -7.80 -16.69 14.14
N ALA A 39 -6.71 -16.56 14.89
CA ALA A 39 -5.62 -17.52 14.87
C ALA A 39 -5.95 -18.76 15.74
N HIS A 40 -5.41 -19.91 15.34
CA HIS A 40 -5.47 -21.18 16.09
C HIS A 40 -6.87 -21.68 16.49
N ALA A 41 -7.87 -21.50 15.63
CA ALA A 41 -9.14 -22.21 15.80
C ALA A 41 -8.92 -23.72 15.56
N HIS A 42 -9.18 -24.55 16.57
CA HIS A 42 -8.94 -26.01 16.49
C HIS A 42 -9.78 -26.70 15.42
N THR A 43 -11.10 -26.51 15.48
CA THR A 43 -12.06 -27.07 14.52
C THR A 43 -13.22 -26.09 14.45
N PHE A 44 -13.68 -25.77 13.25
CA PHE A 44 -14.79 -24.86 13.04
C PHE A 44 -15.58 -25.27 11.79
N GLU A 45 -16.86 -24.96 11.78
CA GLU A 45 -17.74 -25.14 10.63
C GLU A 45 -18.30 -23.78 10.22
N MET A 46 -18.02 -23.36 8.99
CA MET A 46 -18.44 -22.06 8.44
C MET A 46 -19.48 -22.19 7.33
N ASP A 47 -19.70 -23.39 6.82
CA ASP A 47 -20.75 -23.68 5.84
C ASP A 47 -22.04 -24.15 6.53
N LYS A 48 -23.15 -24.15 5.79
CA LYS A 48 -24.44 -24.63 6.29
C LYS A 48 -24.68 -26.09 5.87
N PRO A 49 -24.87 -27.01 6.82
CA PRO A 49 -25.21 -28.40 6.52
C PRO A 49 -26.34 -28.57 5.49
N GLY A 50 -26.14 -29.47 4.53
CA GLY A 50 -27.12 -29.83 3.51
C GLY A 50 -27.33 -28.79 2.40
N LYS A 51 -26.52 -27.72 2.34
CA LYS A 51 -26.47 -26.80 1.19
C LYS A 51 -25.49 -27.27 0.13
N ASP A 52 -25.61 -26.75 -1.09
CA ASP A 52 -24.85 -27.18 -2.25
C ASP A 52 -23.34 -27.22 -1.98
N THR A 53 -22.77 -26.15 -1.40
CA THR A 53 -21.35 -26.06 -1.08
C THR A 53 -20.90 -27.06 -0.01
N HIS A 54 -21.76 -27.33 0.97
CA HIS A 54 -21.51 -28.33 2.01
C HIS A 54 -21.53 -29.74 1.43
N ILE A 55 -22.54 -30.06 0.61
CA ILE A 55 -22.65 -31.36 -0.06
C ILE A 55 -21.44 -31.61 -0.96
N MET A 56 -20.99 -30.61 -1.73
CA MET A 56 -19.78 -30.77 -2.56
C MET A 56 -18.53 -31.02 -1.70
N THR A 57 -18.42 -30.35 -0.55
CA THR A 57 -17.34 -30.56 0.41
C THR A 57 -17.35 -32.00 0.96
N GLU A 58 -18.51 -32.49 1.40
CA GLU A 58 -18.69 -33.87 1.90
C GLU A 58 -18.40 -34.92 0.82
N ASN A 59 -18.73 -34.62 -0.44
CA ASN A 59 -18.41 -35.45 -1.59
C ASN A 59 -16.92 -35.45 -1.96
N GLY A 60 -16.07 -34.73 -1.23
CA GLY A 60 -14.62 -34.73 -1.39
C GLY A 60 -14.04 -33.57 -2.20
N ALA A 61 -14.82 -32.50 -2.45
CA ALA A 61 -14.24 -31.29 -3.04
C ALA A 61 -13.24 -30.65 -2.07
N VAL A 62 -11.97 -30.60 -2.47
CA VAL A 62 -10.88 -30.02 -1.66
C VAL A 62 -10.93 -28.50 -1.56
N ALA A 63 -11.61 -27.84 -2.50
CA ALA A 63 -11.82 -26.41 -2.56
C ALA A 63 -13.22 -26.10 -3.13
N VAL A 64 -13.98 -25.25 -2.43
CA VAL A 64 -15.32 -24.84 -2.82
C VAL A 64 -15.42 -23.32 -2.78
N SER A 65 -15.92 -22.73 -3.87
CA SER A 65 -16.10 -21.28 -4.02
C SER A 65 -17.53 -20.95 -4.34
N ILE A 66 -18.08 -19.95 -3.66
CA ILE A 66 -19.37 -19.34 -3.98
C ILE A 66 -19.18 -17.84 -4.11
N SER A 67 -19.78 -17.23 -5.13
CA SER A 67 -19.64 -15.81 -5.39
C SER A 67 -20.93 -15.18 -5.90
N SER A 68 -21.05 -13.88 -5.66
CA SER A 68 -22.11 -12.99 -6.12
C SER A 68 -21.51 -11.60 -6.36
N MET A 69 -22.31 -10.65 -6.87
CA MET A 69 -21.85 -9.27 -7.04
C MET A 69 -21.46 -8.55 -5.74
N LYS A 70 -21.90 -9.04 -4.56
CA LYS A 70 -21.68 -8.35 -3.27
C LYS A 70 -20.77 -9.12 -2.30
N LYS A 71 -20.67 -10.44 -2.45
CA LYS A 71 -20.01 -11.30 -1.48
C LYS A 71 -19.52 -12.57 -2.16
N SER A 72 -18.34 -13.02 -1.76
CA SER A 72 -17.82 -14.35 -2.05
C SER A 72 -17.45 -15.06 -0.76
N ALA A 73 -17.34 -16.38 -0.83
CA ALA A 73 -16.77 -17.23 0.20
C ALA A 73 -15.95 -18.35 -0.46
N TRP A 74 -14.89 -18.75 0.22
CA TRP A 74 -13.99 -19.81 -0.19
C TRP A 74 -13.75 -20.74 1.00
N ILE A 75 -13.95 -22.04 0.79
CA ILE A 75 -13.72 -23.09 1.78
C ILE A 75 -12.67 -24.05 1.21
N GLN A 76 -11.66 -24.36 2.02
CA GLN A 76 -10.60 -25.30 1.68
C GLN A 76 -10.38 -26.25 2.85
N GLN A 77 -10.20 -27.54 2.54
CA GLN A 77 -10.02 -28.60 3.54
C GLN A 77 -8.57 -28.75 4.02
N GLU A 78 -7.63 -28.12 3.31
CA GLU A 78 -6.22 -28.08 3.67
C GLU A 78 -5.83 -26.73 4.28
N PRO A 79 -4.84 -26.70 5.20
CA PRO A 79 -4.30 -25.46 5.74
C PRO A 79 -3.79 -24.54 4.63
N GLU A 80 -4.09 -23.25 4.76
CA GLU A 80 -3.61 -22.26 3.79
C GLU A 80 -2.11 -22.06 3.89
N ARG A 81 -1.49 -21.85 2.74
CA ARG A 81 -0.09 -21.45 2.66
C ARG A 81 0.04 -19.99 3.07
N PHE A 82 1.18 -19.63 3.66
CA PHE A 82 1.44 -18.28 4.17
C PHE A 82 1.14 -17.15 3.17
N HIS A 83 1.53 -17.28 1.90
CA HIS A 83 1.31 -16.26 0.88
C HIS A 83 -0.18 -16.04 0.57
N GLN A 84 -1.02 -17.09 0.66
CA GLN A 84 -2.46 -17.02 0.40
C GLN A 84 -3.17 -16.19 1.48
N GLN A 85 -2.73 -16.32 2.73
CA GLN A 85 -3.29 -15.55 3.84
C GLN A 85 -2.99 -14.05 3.69
N ARG A 86 -1.75 -13.70 3.33
CA ARG A 86 -1.35 -12.31 3.09
C ARG A 86 -2.15 -11.66 1.95
N GLN A 87 -2.40 -12.42 0.88
CA GLN A 87 -3.17 -11.94 -0.29
C GLN A 87 -4.58 -11.48 0.07
N LYS A 88 -5.26 -12.18 0.98
CA LYS A 88 -6.65 -11.87 1.36
C LYS A 88 -6.81 -10.55 2.09
N PHE A 89 -5.77 -10.08 2.76
CA PHE A 89 -5.81 -8.85 3.54
C PHE A 89 -5.15 -7.66 2.83
N LEU A 90 -4.66 -7.83 1.60
CA LEU A 90 -3.90 -6.80 0.89
C LEU A 90 -4.70 -5.51 0.65
N ASP A 91 -6.00 -5.66 0.40
CA ASP A 91 -6.96 -4.56 0.18
C ASP A 91 -7.57 -4.01 1.49
N CYS A 92 -7.16 -4.53 2.65
CA CYS A 92 -7.52 -3.95 3.95
C CYS A 92 -6.60 -2.77 4.27
N ASP A 93 -7.13 -1.82 5.03
CA ASP A 93 -6.34 -0.73 5.60
C ASP A 93 -5.58 -1.24 6.82
N TRP A 94 -6.26 -1.97 7.72
CA TRP A 94 -5.68 -2.59 8.93
C TRP A 94 -6.18 -4.02 9.12
N VAL A 95 -5.41 -4.84 9.83
CA VAL A 95 -5.82 -6.21 10.22
C VAL A 95 -5.79 -6.36 11.74
N PHE A 96 -6.90 -6.81 12.32
CA PHE A 96 -6.96 -7.23 13.71
C PHE A 96 -6.84 -8.74 13.82
N VAL A 97 -5.88 -9.17 14.63
CA VAL A 97 -5.61 -10.59 14.85
C VAL A 97 -6.09 -10.98 16.25
N GLU A 98 -7.07 -11.86 16.34
CA GLU A 98 -7.46 -12.47 17.61
C GLU A 98 -6.57 -13.69 17.88
N GLY A 99 -5.71 -13.61 18.90
CA GLY A 99 -4.74 -14.67 19.23
C GLY A 99 -3.31 -14.32 18.84
N GLU A 100 -2.50 -15.32 18.47
CA GLU A 100 -1.08 -15.18 18.09
C GLU A 100 -0.16 -14.74 19.26
N LYS A 101 -0.19 -15.48 20.38
CA LYS A 101 0.58 -15.14 21.59
C LYS A 101 2.10 -15.08 21.38
N GLY A 102 2.66 -16.03 20.64
CA GLY A 102 4.11 -16.18 20.44
C GLY A 102 4.68 -15.52 19.17
N GLY A 103 3.83 -14.87 18.36
CA GLY A 103 4.28 -14.19 17.13
C GLY A 103 4.94 -12.84 17.41
N LYS A 104 5.53 -12.20 16.39
CA LYS A 104 6.13 -10.85 16.47
C LYS A 104 5.15 -9.70 16.18
N ILE A 105 3.86 -10.01 16.07
CA ILE A 105 2.83 -9.00 15.82
C ILE A 105 2.74 -8.11 17.06
N PRO A 106 2.68 -6.77 16.92
CA PRO A 106 2.38 -5.85 18.02
C PRO A 106 1.08 -6.25 18.75
N LYS A 107 1.06 -6.16 20.09
CA LYS A 107 -0.01 -6.75 20.89
C LYS A 107 -0.68 -5.77 21.83
N VAL A 108 -2.00 -5.89 21.91
CA VAL A 108 -2.84 -5.45 23.02
C VAL A 108 -3.20 -6.67 23.85
N VAL A 109 -2.84 -6.67 25.13
CA VAL A 109 -3.12 -7.77 26.06
C VAL A 109 -4.47 -7.52 26.74
N VAL A 110 -5.43 -8.41 26.53
CA VAL A 110 -6.72 -8.43 27.21
C VAL A 110 -6.62 -9.33 28.44
N LEU A 111 -6.58 -8.70 29.62
CA LEU A 111 -6.41 -9.36 30.91
C LEU A 111 -7.62 -10.22 31.24
N ASP A 112 -7.37 -11.46 31.63
CA ASP A 112 -8.36 -12.30 32.28
C ASP A 112 -8.54 -11.88 33.76
N PRO A 113 -9.69 -12.16 34.40
CA PRO A 113 -9.95 -11.74 35.78
C PRO A 113 -8.90 -12.20 36.80
N GLU A 114 -8.31 -13.38 36.56
CA GLU A 114 -7.25 -13.95 37.41
C GLU A 114 -5.84 -13.49 37.00
N MET A 115 -5.73 -12.62 35.98
CA MET A 115 -4.48 -12.10 35.41
C MET A 115 -3.46 -13.19 35.04
N LYS A 116 -3.92 -14.41 34.73
CA LYS A 116 -3.05 -15.55 34.40
C LYS A 116 -2.12 -15.22 33.25
N ILE A 117 -2.58 -14.40 32.29
CA ILE A 117 -1.77 -14.05 31.11
C ILE A 117 -0.47 -13.32 31.47
N MET A 118 -0.42 -12.65 32.62
CA MET A 118 0.78 -11.95 33.08
C MET A 118 1.96 -12.90 33.29
N SER A 119 1.72 -14.11 33.78
CA SER A 119 2.76 -15.13 33.93
C SER A 119 3.46 -15.49 32.61
N LEU A 120 2.74 -15.45 31.48
CA LEU A 120 3.31 -15.70 30.16
C LEU A 120 4.19 -14.53 29.70
N ILE A 121 3.83 -13.30 30.07
CA ILE A 121 4.61 -12.10 29.76
C ILE A 121 5.89 -12.07 30.60
N GLU A 122 5.80 -12.37 31.89
CA GLU A 122 6.95 -12.44 32.81
C GLU A 122 7.96 -13.51 32.39
N ARG A 123 7.47 -14.64 31.84
CA ARG A 123 8.32 -15.69 31.25
C ARG A 123 8.87 -15.36 29.86
N GLY A 124 8.51 -14.20 29.29
CA GLY A 124 8.97 -13.77 27.96
C GLY A 124 8.32 -14.52 26.79
N GLU A 125 7.23 -15.27 27.03
CA GLU A 125 6.51 -16.01 25.99
C GLU A 125 5.63 -15.09 25.12
N ILE A 126 5.27 -13.92 25.64
CA ILE A 126 4.52 -12.88 24.92
C ILE A 126 5.38 -11.62 24.88
N THR A 127 5.83 -11.25 23.68
CA THR A 127 6.63 -10.04 23.42
C THR A 127 5.80 -8.97 22.69
N ASP A 128 6.39 -7.79 22.48
CA ASP A 128 5.80 -6.71 21.66
C ASP A 128 4.45 -6.22 22.20
N VAL A 129 4.32 -6.10 23.53
CA VAL A 129 3.11 -5.60 24.20
C VAL A 129 3.12 -4.07 24.22
N PHE A 130 2.12 -3.45 23.61
CA PHE A 130 1.98 -1.99 23.54
C PHE A 130 0.91 -1.43 24.48
N ALA A 131 -0.07 -2.24 24.86
CA ALA A 131 -1.12 -1.83 25.79
C ALA A 131 -1.79 -3.02 26.48
N TYR A 132 -2.44 -2.75 27.60
CA TYR A 132 -3.29 -3.66 28.35
C TYR A 132 -4.74 -3.20 28.35
N VAL A 133 -5.66 -4.14 28.37
CA VAL A 133 -7.10 -3.89 28.49
C VAL A 133 -7.67 -4.79 29.58
N GLY A 134 -8.45 -4.23 30.51
CA GLY A 134 -9.06 -5.00 31.61
C GLY A 134 -10.39 -4.42 32.11
N GLU A 135 -10.94 -5.06 33.14
CA GLU A 135 -12.24 -4.67 33.74
C GLU A 135 -12.12 -3.58 34.80
N SER A 136 -10.95 -3.44 35.43
CA SER A 136 -10.72 -2.43 36.45
C SER A 136 -10.64 -1.04 35.81
N ARG A 137 -11.18 -0.01 36.48
CA ARG A 137 -11.03 1.38 36.01
C ARG A 137 -9.62 1.94 36.25
N GLN A 138 -8.88 1.34 37.18
CA GLN A 138 -7.48 1.64 37.44
C GLN A 138 -6.62 0.48 36.99
N SER A 139 -5.43 0.78 36.49
CA SER A 139 -4.47 -0.26 36.10
C SER A 139 -4.14 -1.12 37.33
N PRO A 140 -4.33 -2.45 37.26
CA PRO A 140 -3.84 -3.36 38.30
C PRO A 140 -2.34 -3.65 38.13
N LEU A 141 -1.70 -3.10 37.10
CA LEU A 141 -0.32 -3.38 36.73
C LEU A 141 0.59 -2.26 37.24
N GLU A 142 1.73 -2.65 37.80
CA GLU A 142 2.79 -1.73 38.24
C GLU A 142 3.63 -1.19 37.08
N ASN A 143 3.44 -1.71 35.86
CA ASN A 143 4.19 -1.29 34.69
C ASN A 143 3.72 0.08 34.16
N HIS A 144 4.62 0.80 33.48
CA HIS A 144 4.33 2.10 32.85
C HIS A 144 3.65 2.00 31.47
N LEU A 145 3.23 0.81 31.07
CA LEU A 145 2.56 0.62 29.78
C LEU A 145 1.11 1.09 29.85
N LEU A 146 0.57 1.45 28.69
CA LEU A 146 -0.80 1.97 28.60
C LEU A 146 -1.81 0.92 29.06
N TYR A 147 -2.77 1.34 29.89
CA TYR A 147 -3.87 0.50 30.35
C TYR A 147 -5.20 1.18 30.02
N PHE A 148 -6.13 0.41 29.44
CA PHE A 148 -7.47 0.87 29.09
C PHE A 148 -8.53 0.01 29.78
N HIS A 149 -9.59 0.66 30.24
CA HIS A 149 -10.80 -0.06 30.63
C HIS A 149 -11.48 -0.62 29.37
N ARG A 150 -11.97 -1.86 29.42
CA ARG A 150 -12.54 -2.58 28.25
C ARG A 150 -13.74 -1.90 27.58
N ASP A 151 -14.45 -1.05 28.31
CA ASP A 151 -15.59 -0.29 27.78
C ASP A 151 -15.21 1.14 27.34
N ASP A 152 -13.97 1.57 27.57
CA ASP A 152 -13.46 2.87 27.11
C ASP A 152 -12.98 2.78 25.64
N ILE A 153 -13.93 2.50 24.75
CA ILE A 153 -13.67 2.27 23.33
C ILE A 153 -13.13 3.52 22.64
N GLU A 154 -13.54 4.71 23.07
CA GLU A 154 -13.04 5.96 22.47
C GLU A 154 -11.53 6.11 22.68
N LYS A 155 -11.04 5.93 23.90
CA LYS A 155 -9.59 6.01 24.17
C LYS A 155 -8.83 4.89 23.49
N LEU A 156 -9.37 3.67 23.51
CA LEU A 156 -8.71 2.54 22.85
C LEU A 156 -8.64 2.74 21.33
N SER A 157 -9.72 3.21 20.70
CA SER A 157 -9.72 3.55 19.28
C SER A 157 -8.71 4.66 18.97
N SER A 158 -8.65 5.73 19.77
CA SER A 158 -7.66 6.79 19.59
C SER A 158 -6.23 6.27 19.68
N PHE A 159 -5.97 5.33 20.59
CA PHE A 159 -4.69 4.65 20.68
C PHE A 159 -4.38 3.82 19.42
N VAL A 160 -5.32 2.99 18.96
CA VAL A 160 -5.13 2.13 17.77
C VAL A 160 -4.89 2.98 16.51
N ASP A 161 -5.63 4.06 16.32
CA ASP A 161 -5.43 4.96 15.18
C ASP A 161 -4.06 5.65 15.26
N SER A 162 -3.67 6.15 16.43
CA SER A 162 -2.35 6.75 16.65
C SER A 162 -1.21 5.76 16.41
N PHE A 163 -1.39 4.51 16.86
CA PHE A 163 -0.43 3.43 16.67
C PHE A 163 -0.14 3.21 15.18
N PHE A 164 -1.18 3.04 14.35
CA PHE A 164 -0.99 2.84 12.91
C PHE A 164 -0.55 4.10 12.16
N LYS A 165 -0.89 5.31 12.64
CA LYS A 165 -0.39 6.56 12.08
C LYS A 165 1.11 6.71 12.28
N VAL A 166 1.60 6.45 13.49
CA VAL A 166 3.05 6.46 13.79
C VAL A 166 3.78 5.41 12.96
N GLN A 167 3.18 4.23 12.75
CA GLN A 167 3.75 3.22 11.88
C GLN A 167 3.85 3.70 10.42
N ALA A 168 2.78 4.29 9.88
CA ALA A 168 2.75 4.79 8.51
C ALA A 168 3.74 5.95 8.26
N GLN A 169 3.94 6.81 9.26
CA GLN A 169 4.91 7.93 9.18
C GLN A 169 6.36 7.47 9.08
N LYS A 170 6.67 6.23 9.50
CA LYS A 170 8.02 5.67 9.38
C LYS A 170 8.33 5.16 7.98
N THR A 171 7.34 5.03 7.10
CA THR A 171 7.54 4.54 5.74
C THR A 171 8.24 5.63 4.91
N PRO A 172 9.50 5.42 4.50
CA PRO A 172 10.21 6.40 3.69
C PRO A 172 9.53 6.52 2.33
N LEU A 173 9.60 7.72 1.74
CA LEU A 173 9.07 7.99 0.41
C LEU A 173 10.22 8.36 -0.52
N TYR A 174 10.39 7.56 -1.57
CA TYR A 174 11.42 7.73 -2.58
C TYR A 174 10.82 8.12 -3.93
N GLY A 175 11.56 8.93 -4.69
CA GLY A 175 11.20 9.33 -6.05
C GLY A 175 11.78 8.38 -7.09
N LEU A 176 10.99 8.06 -8.11
CA LEU A 176 11.44 7.30 -9.27
C LEU A 176 11.02 8.00 -10.56
N VAL A 177 11.99 8.49 -11.31
CA VAL A 177 11.78 9.00 -12.67
C VAL A 177 11.96 7.84 -13.65
N LEU A 178 10.91 7.48 -14.37
CA LEU A 178 10.96 6.44 -15.39
C LEU A 178 11.53 7.03 -16.68
N THR A 179 12.75 6.61 -17.01
CA THR A 179 13.48 7.08 -18.19
C THR A 179 13.54 6.03 -19.30
N GLY A 180 12.74 4.96 -19.17
CA GLY A 180 12.68 3.86 -20.13
C GLY A 180 11.63 4.04 -21.22
N GLY A 181 12.04 3.90 -22.48
CA GLY A 181 11.17 3.77 -23.65
C GLY A 181 11.98 3.93 -24.94
N GLN A 182 11.79 3.05 -25.93
CA GLN A 182 12.35 3.32 -27.26
C GLN A 182 11.44 4.37 -27.92
N SER A 183 11.89 5.62 -27.95
CA SER A 183 11.17 6.73 -28.58
C SER A 183 11.27 6.63 -30.11
N SER A 184 10.69 5.58 -30.68
CA SER A 184 10.78 5.24 -32.10
C SER A 184 10.08 6.26 -33.01
N ARG A 185 9.15 7.06 -32.48
CA ARG A 185 8.41 8.10 -33.22
C ARG A 185 9.07 9.48 -33.21
N MET A 186 9.80 9.82 -32.14
CA MET A 186 10.43 11.14 -31.98
C MET A 186 11.89 11.17 -32.44
N GLY A 187 12.51 10.01 -32.70
CA GLY A 187 13.90 9.92 -33.17
C GLY A 187 14.97 10.23 -32.11
N GLN A 188 14.57 10.83 -30.98
CA GLN A 188 15.41 11.15 -29.82
C GLN A 188 14.73 10.64 -28.53
N ASP A 189 15.53 10.24 -27.54
CA ASP A 189 15.01 9.77 -26.24
C ASP A 189 14.32 10.93 -25.50
N LYS A 190 13.04 10.74 -25.12
CA LYS A 190 12.22 11.73 -24.41
C LYS A 190 12.90 12.25 -23.13
N ALA A 191 13.70 11.41 -22.47
CA ALA A 191 14.43 11.80 -21.27
C ALA A 191 15.44 12.94 -21.52
N LEU A 192 15.95 13.06 -22.75
CA LEU A 192 16.95 14.06 -23.16
C LEU A 192 16.33 15.35 -23.70
N MET A 193 15.00 15.42 -23.86
CA MET A 193 14.31 16.61 -24.35
C MET A 193 14.53 17.79 -23.39
N ASN A 194 14.58 19.02 -23.92
CA ASN A 194 14.84 20.21 -23.13
C ASN A 194 13.65 21.19 -23.18
N TYR A 195 12.82 21.15 -22.14
CA TYR A 195 11.70 22.08 -21.95
C TYR A 195 12.04 23.22 -20.99
N HIS A 196 12.90 22.94 -20.01
CA HIS A 196 13.16 23.79 -18.83
C HIS A 196 14.62 24.25 -18.72
N GLY A 197 15.35 24.28 -19.83
CA GLY A 197 16.78 24.61 -19.89
C GLY A 197 17.73 23.44 -19.57
N VAL A 198 17.22 22.33 -19.05
CA VAL A 198 17.94 21.08 -18.76
C VAL A 198 17.24 19.87 -19.38
N GLN A 199 17.90 18.71 -19.39
CA GLN A 199 17.30 17.46 -19.85
C GLN A 199 16.08 17.12 -18.98
N GLN A 200 15.01 16.64 -19.62
CA GLN A 200 13.71 16.43 -18.97
C GLN A 200 13.77 15.45 -17.79
N ALA A 201 14.57 14.39 -17.89
CA ALA A 201 14.79 13.47 -16.77
C ALA A 201 15.50 14.15 -15.59
N GLU A 202 16.47 15.05 -15.85
CA GLU A 202 17.17 15.82 -14.82
C GLU A 202 16.23 16.84 -14.16
N TYR A 203 15.35 17.48 -14.94
CA TYR A 203 14.33 18.39 -14.41
C TYR A 203 13.40 17.67 -13.42
N LEU A 204 12.81 16.55 -13.82
CA LEU A 204 11.93 15.76 -12.95
C LEU A 204 12.67 15.19 -11.75
N TYR A 205 13.93 14.77 -11.92
CA TYR A 205 14.77 14.33 -10.82
C TYR A 205 14.92 15.42 -9.76
N LYS A 206 15.28 16.63 -10.17
CA LYS A 206 15.44 17.78 -9.26
C LYS A 206 14.14 18.15 -8.57
N LEU A 207 13.00 18.04 -9.27
CA LEU A 207 11.70 18.27 -8.65
C LEU A 207 11.45 17.27 -7.51
N LEU A 208 11.68 15.97 -7.76
CA LEU A 208 11.49 14.93 -6.75
C LEU A 208 12.51 15.02 -5.61
N GLU A 209 13.78 15.35 -5.89
CA GLU A 209 14.84 15.50 -4.89
C GLU A 209 14.48 16.50 -3.77
N VAL A 210 13.71 17.54 -4.08
CA VAL A 210 13.24 18.52 -3.07
C VAL A 210 12.25 17.92 -2.07
N ALA A 211 11.45 16.94 -2.49
CA ALA A 211 10.31 16.45 -1.72
C ALA A 211 10.47 15.00 -1.22
N MET A 212 11.40 14.23 -1.77
CA MET A 212 11.61 12.82 -1.45
C MET A 212 12.87 12.63 -0.60
N GLU A 213 12.93 11.58 0.21
CA GLU A 213 14.14 11.26 0.99
C GLU A 213 15.30 10.82 0.08
N LYS A 214 14.98 10.10 -1.00
CA LYS A 214 15.90 9.69 -2.05
C LYS A 214 15.19 9.70 -3.39
N THR A 215 15.92 10.02 -4.45
CA THR A 215 15.39 10.03 -5.81
C THR A 215 16.31 9.25 -6.73
N PHE A 216 15.73 8.49 -7.67
CA PHE A 216 16.44 7.68 -8.63
C PHE A 216 15.87 7.83 -10.04
N LEU A 217 16.72 7.63 -11.05
CA LEU A 217 16.28 7.34 -12.41
C LEU A 217 16.15 5.81 -12.60
N SER A 218 15.05 5.34 -13.18
CA SER A 218 14.94 3.96 -13.69
C SER A 218 15.49 3.93 -15.11
N SER A 219 16.55 3.15 -15.32
CA SER A 219 17.30 3.08 -16.57
C SER A 219 17.76 1.66 -16.89
N ARG A 220 18.08 1.40 -18.16
CA ARG A 220 18.87 0.22 -18.54
C ARG A 220 20.34 0.45 -18.18
N LYS A 221 21.07 -0.64 -18.00
CA LYS A 221 22.52 -0.58 -17.84
C LYS A 221 23.14 0.16 -19.04
N ASP A 222 24.07 1.08 -18.74
CA ASP A 222 24.81 1.90 -19.71
C ASP A 222 23.92 2.82 -20.59
N GLN A 223 22.63 3.01 -20.26
CA GLN A 223 21.70 3.83 -21.06
C GLN A 223 22.16 5.30 -21.20
N TRP A 224 22.79 5.83 -20.16
CA TRP A 224 23.19 7.23 -20.08
C TRP A 224 24.68 7.46 -20.21
N GLN A 225 25.43 6.47 -20.70
CA GLN A 225 26.88 6.59 -20.81
C GLN A 225 27.28 7.79 -21.68
N GLY A 226 28.02 8.75 -21.10
CA GLY A 226 28.43 9.97 -21.78
C GLY A 226 27.42 11.12 -21.76
N GLU A 227 26.25 10.94 -21.12
CA GLU A 227 25.25 11.98 -20.87
C GLU A 227 25.36 12.52 -19.44
N SER A 228 24.84 13.73 -19.18
CA SER A 228 24.81 14.30 -17.82
C SER A 228 24.03 13.45 -16.82
N LEU A 229 23.04 12.68 -17.29
CA LEU A 229 22.22 11.77 -16.47
C LEU A 229 23.01 10.63 -15.83
N GLU A 230 24.19 10.27 -16.35
CA GLU A 230 25.03 9.20 -15.80
C GLU A 230 25.44 9.49 -14.34
N ASN A 231 25.53 10.77 -13.99
CA ASN A 231 25.94 11.24 -12.67
C ASN A 231 24.82 11.22 -11.62
N LEU A 232 23.57 11.01 -12.04
CA LEU A 232 22.43 10.94 -11.13
C LEU A 232 22.29 9.52 -10.55
N PRO A 233 21.77 9.35 -9.31
CA PRO A 233 21.45 8.05 -8.75
C PRO A 233 20.49 7.27 -9.66
N GLN A 234 20.85 6.02 -9.95
CA GLN A 234 20.13 5.15 -10.87
C GLN A 234 19.73 3.84 -10.20
N ILE A 235 18.59 3.31 -10.62
CA ILE A 235 18.20 1.92 -10.39
C ILE A 235 18.11 1.26 -11.75
N PHE A 236 18.96 0.27 -11.96
CA PHE A 236 18.95 -0.48 -13.20
C PHE A 236 17.79 -1.48 -13.23
N ASP A 237 17.05 -1.47 -14.34
CA ASP A 237 15.93 -2.38 -14.56
C ASP A 237 16.41 -3.84 -14.56
N GLN A 238 15.91 -4.63 -13.61
CA GLN A 238 16.18 -6.07 -13.51
C GLN A 238 15.14 -6.89 -14.30
N LEU A 239 13.95 -6.33 -14.50
CA LEU A 239 12.82 -6.97 -15.18
C LEU A 239 12.62 -6.40 -16.59
N LEU A 240 13.50 -6.81 -17.50
CA LEU A 240 13.51 -6.32 -18.88
C LEU A 240 12.28 -6.79 -19.68
N GLY A 241 11.76 -5.93 -20.57
CA GLY A 241 10.64 -6.25 -21.46
C GLY A 241 9.24 -6.09 -20.86
N PHE A 242 9.13 -5.62 -19.61
CA PHE A 242 7.87 -5.39 -18.91
C PHE A 242 7.42 -3.92 -18.87
N GLY A 243 8.08 -3.05 -19.66
CA GLY A 243 7.76 -1.63 -19.74
C GLY A 243 7.94 -0.90 -18.39
N PRO A 244 7.18 0.18 -18.13
CA PRO A 244 7.23 0.95 -16.88
C PRO A 244 7.14 0.10 -15.61
N MET A 245 6.32 -0.96 -15.66
CA MET A 245 6.13 -1.88 -14.53
C MET A 245 7.43 -2.58 -14.12
N GLY A 246 8.30 -2.90 -15.07
CA GLY A 246 9.60 -3.53 -14.81
C GLY A 246 10.53 -2.62 -14.00
N GLY A 247 10.61 -1.34 -14.38
CA GLY A 247 11.39 -0.34 -13.64
C GLY A 247 10.84 -0.10 -12.23
N MET A 248 9.51 0.04 -12.10
CA MET A 248 8.85 0.18 -10.79
C MET A 248 9.16 -1.00 -9.86
N LEU A 249 9.01 -2.23 -10.34
CA LEU A 249 9.27 -3.43 -9.55
C LEU A 249 10.75 -3.62 -9.23
N SER A 250 11.66 -3.17 -10.11
CA SER A 250 13.10 -3.17 -9.83
C SER A 250 13.43 -2.22 -8.68
N ALA A 251 12.83 -1.03 -8.66
CA ALA A 251 12.96 -0.08 -7.56
C ALA A 251 12.37 -0.60 -6.25
N MET A 252 11.15 -1.14 -6.29
CA MET A 252 10.50 -1.75 -5.12
C MET A 252 11.25 -2.97 -4.59
N THR A 253 11.97 -3.71 -5.45
CA THR A 253 12.81 -4.82 -5.01
C THR A 253 14.09 -4.33 -4.33
N ALA A 254 14.68 -3.24 -4.83
CA ALA A 254 15.87 -2.63 -4.23
C ALA A 254 15.58 -2.02 -2.84
N TYR A 255 14.40 -1.42 -2.66
CA TYR A 255 13.97 -0.85 -1.38
C TYR A 255 12.52 -1.28 -1.05
N PRO A 256 12.32 -2.48 -0.47
CA PRO A 256 11.00 -3.07 -0.25
C PRO A 256 10.17 -2.40 0.85
N GLU A 257 10.83 -1.67 1.76
CA GLU A 257 10.16 -0.96 2.86
C GLU A 257 9.72 0.47 2.48
N ALA A 258 10.11 0.96 1.30
CA ALA A 258 9.82 2.32 0.85
C ALA A 258 8.55 2.41 0.02
N ALA A 259 7.82 3.51 0.20
CA ALA A 259 6.85 3.98 -0.77
C ALA A 259 7.57 4.67 -1.92
N TRP A 260 6.95 4.65 -3.10
CA TRP A 260 7.54 5.15 -4.34
C TRP A 260 6.64 6.16 -5.02
N PHE A 261 7.09 7.39 -5.17
CA PHE A 261 6.47 8.33 -6.08
C PHE A 261 7.05 8.15 -7.48
N VAL A 262 6.23 7.62 -8.38
CA VAL A 262 6.63 7.25 -9.74
C VAL A 262 6.16 8.33 -10.71
N VAL A 263 7.10 8.87 -11.49
CA VAL A 263 6.86 9.89 -12.50
C VAL A 263 7.48 9.46 -13.84
N ALA A 264 6.73 9.48 -14.93
CA ALA A 264 7.28 9.26 -16.27
C ALA A 264 7.91 10.52 -16.87
N CYS A 265 8.95 10.33 -17.68
CA CYS A 265 9.67 11.44 -18.33
C CYS A 265 8.86 12.20 -19.39
N ASP A 266 7.70 11.69 -19.82
CA ASP A 266 6.86 12.31 -20.84
C ASP A 266 5.86 13.33 -20.32
N LEU A 267 5.98 13.73 -19.04
CA LEU A 267 5.13 14.70 -18.35
C LEU A 267 5.85 16.06 -18.12
N PRO A 268 6.06 16.89 -19.17
CA PRO A 268 6.81 18.14 -19.09
C PRO A 268 6.13 19.27 -18.31
N VAL A 269 4.82 19.20 -18.09
CA VAL A 269 4.03 20.23 -17.36
C VAL A 269 4.18 20.13 -15.85
N VAL A 270 4.64 18.98 -15.33
CA VAL A 270 4.81 18.72 -13.90
C VAL A 270 5.72 19.77 -13.24
N ASP A 271 5.29 20.24 -12.06
CA ASP A 271 6.04 21.17 -11.21
C ASP A 271 5.95 20.80 -9.72
N GLN A 272 6.51 21.65 -8.85
CA GLN A 272 6.47 21.44 -7.40
C GLN A 272 5.07 21.55 -6.79
N THR A 273 4.17 22.34 -7.38
CA THR A 273 2.82 22.53 -6.85
C THR A 273 2.02 21.24 -7.01
N LEU A 274 2.12 20.60 -8.18
CA LEU A 274 1.43 19.34 -8.46
C LEU A 274 1.98 18.18 -7.62
N ILE A 275 3.30 18.17 -7.38
CA ILE A 275 3.95 17.21 -6.47
C ILE A 275 3.44 17.41 -5.05
N LYS A 276 3.36 18.65 -4.56
CA LYS A 276 2.84 18.94 -3.23
C LYS A 276 1.37 18.50 -3.09
N ASP A 277 0.54 18.75 -4.10
CA ASP A 277 -0.89 18.40 -4.07
C ASP A 277 -1.10 16.88 -3.88
N ILE A 278 -0.42 16.05 -4.67
CA ILE A 278 -0.55 14.59 -4.52
C ILE A 278 0.05 14.08 -3.21
N LEU A 279 1.10 14.73 -2.68
CA LEU A 279 1.69 14.40 -1.38
C LEU A 279 0.74 14.70 -0.22
N ASP A 280 0.08 15.86 -0.23
CA ASP A 280 -0.93 16.25 0.77
C ASP A 280 -2.13 15.28 0.75
N GLN A 281 -2.35 14.61 -0.38
CA GLN A 281 -3.39 13.61 -0.57
C GLN A 281 -2.95 12.16 -0.35
N ARG A 282 -1.67 11.88 -0.05
CA ARG A 282 -1.18 10.50 0.11
C ARG A 282 -1.98 9.74 1.17
N ASP A 283 -2.43 8.53 0.83
CA ASP A 283 -3.01 7.58 1.80
C ASP A 283 -2.13 6.32 1.94
N PRO A 284 -1.40 6.17 3.06
CA PRO A 284 -0.44 5.09 3.26
C PRO A 284 -1.09 3.71 3.47
N TYR A 285 -2.42 3.65 3.58
CA TYR A 285 -3.17 2.41 3.75
C TYR A 285 -3.69 1.84 2.42
N LYS A 286 -3.57 2.56 1.31
CA LYS A 286 -3.99 2.11 -0.03
C LYS A 286 -2.84 1.44 -0.79
N ILE A 287 -3.16 0.87 -1.95
CA ILE A 287 -2.17 0.34 -2.89
C ILE A 287 -1.40 1.50 -3.54
N ALA A 288 -2.14 2.54 -3.95
CA ALA A 288 -1.56 3.75 -4.51
C ALA A 288 -2.47 4.96 -4.27
N THR A 289 -1.88 6.15 -4.34
CA THR A 289 -2.57 7.42 -4.52
C THR A 289 -2.27 7.92 -5.93
N ALA A 290 -3.29 8.17 -6.73
CA ALA A 290 -3.15 8.55 -8.14
C ALA A 290 -4.23 9.54 -8.57
N TYR A 291 -3.92 10.38 -9.55
CA TYR A 291 -4.94 11.22 -10.17
C TYR A 291 -5.89 10.41 -11.05
N ARG A 292 -7.11 10.91 -11.18
CA ARG A 292 -8.05 10.51 -12.21
C ARG A 292 -7.66 11.16 -13.53
N SER A 293 -7.59 10.34 -14.58
CA SER A 293 -7.43 10.82 -15.96
C SER A 293 -8.66 11.59 -16.38
N GLN A 294 -8.49 12.81 -16.90
CA GLN A 294 -9.62 13.59 -17.41
C GLN A 294 -10.19 13.05 -18.72
N TYR A 295 -9.46 12.18 -19.42
CA TYR A 295 -9.86 11.63 -20.72
C TYR A 295 -10.73 10.36 -20.60
N CYS A 296 -10.53 9.58 -19.54
CA CYS A 296 -11.12 8.25 -19.43
C CYS A 296 -11.51 7.82 -18.01
N ASP A 297 -11.43 8.73 -17.03
CA ASP A 297 -11.69 8.50 -15.61
C ASP A 297 -10.86 7.40 -14.93
N PHE A 298 -9.89 6.82 -15.65
CA PHE A 298 -8.99 5.81 -15.11
C PHE A 298 -7.83 6.44 -14.34
N PRO A 299 -7.19 5.70 -13.40
CA PRO A 299 -6.04 6.19 -12.66
C PRO A 299 -4.89 6.56 -13.60
N GLU A 300 -4.14 7.62 -13.31
CA GLU A 300 -2.88 7.96 -13.97
C GLU A 300 -1.71 7.27 -13.26
N PRO A 301 -1.18 6.15 -13.79
CA PRO A 301 -0.31 5.29 -13.01
C PRO A 301 1.16 5.70 -13.02
N LEU A 302 1.54 6.62 -13.92
CA LEU A 302 2.91 7.11 -14.09
C LEU A 302 3.09 8.54 -13.55
N PHE A 303 2.14 8.99 -12.72
CA PHE A 303 2.25 10.12 -11.82
C PHE A 303 1.49 9.75 -10.53
N ALA A 304 2.05 8.83 -9.76
CA ALA A 304 1.34 8.21 -8.65
C ALA A 304 2.28 7.75 -7.53
N ILE A 305 1.78 7.80 -6.30
CA ILE A 305 2.47 7.29 -5.11
C ILE A 305 2.03 5.85 -4.89
N TYR A 306 2.97 4.92 -4.87
CA TYR A 306 2.76 3.50 -4.63
C TYR A 306 3.29 3.13 -3.25
N GLU A 307 2.42 2.59 -2.39
CA GLU A 307 2.83 2.16 -1.05
C GLU A 307 3.56 0.82 -1.09
N PRO A 308 4.41 0.47 -0.11
CA PRO A 308 5.25 -0.74 -0.15
C PRO A 308 4.50 -2.03 -0.54
N LYS A 309 3.25 -2.16 -0.08
CA LYS A 309 2.38 -3.31 -0.35
C LYS A 309 1.93 -3.43 -1.82
N SER A 310 2.05 -2.36 -2.62
CA SER A 310 1.73 -2.39 -4.05
C SER A 310 2.62 -3.33 -4.85
N SER A 311 3.86 -3.55 -4.40
CA SER A 311 4.83 -4.45 -5.05
C SER A 311 4.24 -5.85 -5.25
N GLN A 312 3.59 -6.39 -4.23
CA GLN A 312 2.93 -7.69 -4.29
C GLN A 312 1.84 -7.70 -5.37
N ARG A 313 0.98 -6.67 -5.40
CA ARG A 313 -0.11 -6.56 -6.38
C ARG A 313 0.42 -6.40 -7.81
N LEU A 314 1.51 -5.65 -7.99
CA LEU A 314 2.18 -5.51 -9.29
C LEU A 314 2.79 -6.85 -9.76
N PHE A 315 3.45 -7.60 -8.87
CA PHE A 315 3.97 -8.93 -9.20
C PHE A 315 2.86 -9.94 -9.52
N GLU A 316 1.72 -9.90 -8.82
CA GLU A 316 0.56 -10.73 -9.12
C GLU A 316 0.04 -10.51 -10.54
N TYR A 317 -0.14 -9.24 -10.93
CA TYR A 317 -0.60 -8.89 -12.28
C TYR A 317 0.44 -9.23 -13.36
N MET A 318 1.73 -9.03 -13.05
CA MET A 318 2.82 -9.45 -13.93
C MET A 318 2.81 -10.97 -14.16
N GLY A 319 2.59 -11.76 -13.10
CA GLY A 319 2.48 -13.21 -13.19
C GLY A 319 1.28 -13.69 -14.02
N LEU A 320 0.20 -12.88 -14.08
CA LEU A 320 -0.95 -13.09 -14.97
C LEU A 320 -0.72 -12.60 -16.41
N GLY A 321 0.48 -12.10 -16.73
CA GLY A 321 0.84 -11.60 -18.06
C GLY A 321 0.45 -10.14 -18.33
N TYR A 322 -0.05 -9.40 -17.34
CA TYR A 322 -0.32 -7.97 -17.48
C TYR A 322 0.96 -7.15 -17.32
N ARG A 323 1.14 -6.15 -18.20
CA ARG A 323 2.31 -5.25 -18.19
C ARG A 323 1.96 -3.79 -17.93
N CYS A 324 0.67 -3.47 -17.83
CA CYS A 324 0.18 -2.10 -17.74
C CYS A 324 -0.16 -1.75 -16.28
N PRO A 325 0.59 -0.85 -15.62
CA PRO A 325 0.30 -0.42 -14.25
C PRO A 325 -1.12 0.13 -14.08
N ARG A 326 -1.68 0.81 -15.10
CA ARG A 326 -3.07 1.30 -15.07
C ARG A 326 -4.07 0.20 -14.77
N LYS A 327 -3.93 -0.97 -15.42
CA LYS A 327 -4.82 -2.12 -15.22
C LYS A 327 -4.74 -2.65 -13.78
N VAL A 328 -3.56 -2.57 -13.17
CA VAL A 328 -3.36 -2.96 -11.77
C VAL A 328 -4.14 -2.01 -10.87
N LEU A 329 -3.99 -0.69 -11.06
CA LEU A 329 -4.68 0.33 -10.26
C LEU A 329 -6.21 0.26 -10.39
N ILE A 330 -6.74 0.03 -11.59
CA ILE A 330 -8.19 -0.11 -11.84
C ILE A 330 -8.80 -1.24 -11.00
N ASN A 331 -8.04 -2.31 -10.77
CA ASN A 331 -8.51 -3.51 -10.08
C ASN A 331 -7.89 -3.63 -8.68
N SER A 332 -7.58 -2.50 -8.04
CA SER A 332 -6.97 -2.44 -6.71
C SER A 332 -7.60 -1.34 -5.85
N GLU A 333 -7.44 -1.45 -4.54
CA GLU A 333 -7.85 -0.39 -3.61
C GLU A 333 -6.88 0.79 -3.66
N VAL A 334 -7.25 1.80 -4.44
CA VAL A 334 -6.46 3.01 -4.68
C VAL A 334 -7.20 4.24 -4.18
N LYS A 335 -6.46 5.24 -3.69
CA LYS A 335 -7.01 6.59 -3.48
C LYS A 335 -6.94 7.35 -4.80
N LEU A 336 -8.10 7.62 -5.39
CA LEU A 336 -8.20 8.47 -6.58
C LEU A 336 -8.56 9.89 -6.18
N ILE A 337 -7.81 10.83 -6.73
CA ILE A 337 -8.01 12.27 -6.56
C ILE A 337 -8.17 12.94 -7.92
N ASP A 338 -8.79 14.11 -7.94
CA ASP A 338 -9.00 14.86 -9.19
C ASP A 338 -7.79 15.74 -9.48
N GLN A 339 -7.47 15.92 -10.76
CA GLN A 339 -6.36 16.80 -11.14
C GLN A 339 -6.71 18.27 -10.84
N PRO A 340 -5.77 19.08 -10.35
CA PRO A 340 -6.03 20.47 -10.04
C PRO A 340 -6.39 21.32 -11.27
N PHE A 341 -5.97 20.89 -12.48
CA PHE A 341 -6.29 21.54 -13.75
C PHE A 341 -6.17 20.55 -14.93
N LEU A 342 -6.75 20.90 -16.09
CA LEU A 342 -6.93 20.01 -17.26
C LEU A 342 -5.63 19.46 -17.84
N SER A 343 -4.61 20.30 -18.00
CA SER A 343 -3.36 19.96 -18.68
C SER A 343 -2.24 19.51 -17.75
N ALA A 344 -2.53 19.25 -16.47
CA ALA A 344 -1.52 18.97 -15.44
C ALA A 344 -0.63 17.77 -15.78
N LEU A 345 -1.21 16.77 -16.46
CA LEU A 345 -0.55 15.53 -16.85
C LEU A 345 -0.57 15.32 -18.37
N ASP A 346 -0.58 16.40 -19.15
CA ASP A 346 -0.49 16.31 -20.61
C ASP A 346 0.88 15.74 -21.01
N ASN A 347 0.84 14.72 -21.86
CA ASN A 347 2.03 14.05 -22.39
C ASN A 347 2.56 14.76 -23.64
N ALA A 348 3.88 14.73 -23.83
CA ALA A 348 4.51 15.05 -25.13
C ALA A 348 4.88 13.75 -25.86
N ASN A 349 4.05 13.30 -26.80
CA ASN A 349 4.27 12.08 -27.58
C ASN A 349 4.77 12.31 -29.00
N ASP A 350 4.48 13.47 -29.57
CA ASP A 350 4.94 13.87 -30.91
C ASP A 350 5.50 15.31 -30.92
N PRO A 351 6.17 15.72 -32.02
CA PRO A 351 6.80 17.04 -32.12
C PRO A 351 5.81 18.22 -32.02
N GLU A 352 4.58 18.07 -32.48
CA GLU A 352 3.56 19.14 -32.43
C GLU A 352 3.08 19.34 -30.99
N GLU A 353 2.80 18.24 -30.28
CA GLU A 353 2.50 18.26 -28.84
C GLU A 353 3.65 18.87 -28.04
N SER A 354 4.90 18.50 -28.34
CA SER A 354 6.10 19.05 -27.70
C SER A 354 6.18 20.58 -27.86
N GLN A 355 5.95 21.09 -29.07
CA GLN A 355 5.98 22.53 -29.36
C GLN A 355 4.83 23.28 -28.65
N ARG A 356 3.63 22.68 -28.61
CA ARG A 356 2.49 23.20 -27.85
C ARG A 356 2.82 23.33 -26.37
N ILE A 357 3.39 22.29 -25.77
CA ILE A 357 3.73 22.28 -24.35
C ILE A 357 4.88 23.25 -24.06
N GLN A 358 5.88 23.36 -24.93
CA GLN A 358 6.95 24.32 -24.77
C GLN A 358 6.42 25.77 -24.77
N THR A 359 5.41 26.06 -25.60
CA THR A 359 4.72 27.37 -25.60
C THR A 359 3.94 27.59 -24.31
N LEU A 360 3.25 26.56 -23.81
CA LEU A 360 2.50 26.60 -22.55
C LEU A 360 3.42 26.89 -21.34
N ILE A 361 4.57 26.22 -21.28
CA ILE A 361 5.59 26.42 -20.23
C ILE A 361 6.18 27.83 -20.29
N GLN A 362 6.54 28.30 -21.49
CA GLN A 362 7.09 29.65 -21.68
C GLN A 362 6.06 30.77 -21.40
N GLY A 363 4.77 30.50 -21.63
CA GLY A 363 3.67 31.42 -21.37
C GLY A 363 3.33 31.62 -19.88
N GLY A 364 3.80 30.74 -18.99
CA GLY A 364 3.62 30.84 -17.54
C GLY A 364 2.20 30.56 -17.02
N ASP A 365 1.22 30.33 -17.90
CA ASP A 365 -0.17 30.03 -17.55
C ASP A 365 -0.44 28.52 -17.49
N LEU A 366 0.29 27.83 -16.60
CA LEU A 366 0.10 26.39 -16.38
C LEU A 366 -1.22 26.09 -15.65
N TYR A 367 -1.73 27.05 -14.88
CA TYR A 367 -2.86 26.87 -13.96
C TYR A 367 -4.16 27.55 -14.42
N GLY A 368 -4.18 28.17 -15.60
CA GLY A 368 -5.35 28.89 -16.12
C GLY A 368 -5.79 30.05 -15.22
N LYS A 369 -4.84 30.88 -14.78
CA LYS A 369 -5.11 32.02 -13.87
C LYS A 369 -5.25 33.36 -14.59
#